data_AF-A0A2E4Y729-F1
#
_entry.id   AF-A0A2E4Y729-F1
#
_cell.length_a   1.000
_cell.length_b   1.000
_cell.length_c   1.000
_cell.angle_alpha   90.00
_cell.angle_beta   90.00
_cell.angle_gamma   90.00
#
_symmetry.space_group_name_H-M   'P 1'
#
loop_
_entity.id
_entity.type
_entity.pdbx_description
1 polymer ?
#
loop_
_entity_poly.entity_id
_entity_poly.type
_entity_poly.pdbx_seq_one_letter_code
_entity_poly.pdbx_strand_id
1 'polypeptide(L)'
;EIGEAALVKKKIIFQRPYLADKFNVFETKLIKEFHSIFANDFSFYNKKFFIINPKNEPTSDFDDKTFELWTSKQFKYITRYLFTKNIKKSSINFKVELIDTYNKEILVSEKGYFYSRNLREKAHRLTDLIFQKIENLPSIFRSKVIFVSDMMSKGEKNTKELFSVDFDGRNLKRLTYHKGIVISPSVSSDGKKVLYTLIRAGKGRKNLNLYSMNLKTRRQSIISSRKGINSGAIFTSDGRKIILTLSHTGNAEIFEINLASNRLRKITSHFGVDVDPDLSKDGKLLTFLSNRSGKAMIYLADPSGREKNVKRIGFVGQFNATPRFSPKGSEIVFSSWMDNSFDIFKIKKDGSQIYRLTKNFGSNEEPIFSPDGEFIAFSSLKIRRGKTSVQNIYIMDSDGGIRGQITKNIGHCTTPRWYNPPKT
;
A
#
# COMPACT_ATOMS: atom_id res chain seq x y z
N GLU A 1 9.56 5.34 33.44
CA GLU A 1 8.53 6.02 32.63
C GLU A 1 9.06 7.39 32.25
N ILE A 2 9.22 7.65 30.96
CA ILE A 2 9.40 9.01 30.43
C ILE A 2 8.09 9.30 29.71
N GLY A 3 7.33 10.26 30.23
CA GLY A 3 6.00 10.58 29.72
C GLY A 3 6.06 10.95 28.24
N GLU A 4 5.49 10.10 27.40
CA GLU A 4 5.09 10.53 26.05
C GLU A 4 4.05 11.63 26.23
N ALA A 5 4.43 12.87 25.92
CA ALA A 5 3.45 13.93 25.79
C ALA A 5 2.42 13.48 24.74
N ALA A 6 1.20 13.18 25.18
CA ALA A 6 0.13 12.80 24.29
C ALA A 6 -0.07 13.95 23.29
N LEU A 7 0.31 13.73 22.03
CA LEU A 7 0.10 14.69 20.96
C LEU A 7 -1.39 15.04 20.91
N VAL A 8 -1.71 16.30 21.23
CA VAL A 8 -3.09 16.79 21.20
C VAL A 8 -3.59 16.71 19.76
N LYS A 9 -4.62 15.89 19.53
CA LYS A 9 -5.22 15.72 18.21
C LYS A 9 -5.75 17.05 17.70
N LYS A 10 -5.46 17.36 16.43
CA LYS A 10 -6.03 18.52 15.74
C LYS A 10 -7.51 18.24 15.47
N LYS A 11 -8.40 19.05 16.02
CA LYS A 11 -9.84 18.98 15.75
C LYS A 11 -10.12 19.58 14.37
N ILE A 12 -10.65 18.77 13.46
CA ILE A 12 -11.05 19.18 12.11
C ILE A 12 -12.51 18.81 11.85
N ILE A 13 -13.21 19.70 11.14
CA ILE A 13 -14.58 19.46 10.69
C ILE A 13 -14.70 19.52 9.17
N PHE A 14 -15.45 18.58 8.62
CA PHE A 14 -15.89 18.58 7.23
C PHE A 14 -17.35 19.00 7.18
N GLN A 15 -17.60 20.29 6.87
CA GLN A 15 -18.94 20.86 6.92
C GLN A 15 -19.86 20.26 5.85
N ARG A 16 -21.17 20.29 6.11
CA ARG A 16 -22.15 19.89 5.12
C ARG A 16 -21.98 20.71 3.82
N PRO A 17 -21.99 20.07 2.64
CA PRO A 17 -21.94 20.77 1.38
C PRO A 17 -23.03 21.81 1.18
N TYR A 18 -22.66 23.02 0.79
CA TYR A 18 -23.59 24.01 0.27
C TYR A 18 -23.88 23.71 -1.22
N LEU A 19 -25.16 23.59 -1.54
CA LEU A 19 -25.66 23.27 -2.88
C LEU A 19 -26.34 24.52 -3.47
N ALA A 20 -25.65 25.23 -4.35
CA ALA A 20 -26.18 26.47 -4.93
C ALA A 20 -27.27 26.22 -5.99
N ASP A 21 -27.29 25.03 -6.58
CA ASP A 21 -28.26 24.62 -7.59
C ASP A 21 -29.14 23.45 -7.11
N LYS A 22 -30.30 23.26 -7.75
CA LYS A 22 -31.12 22.05 -7.57
C LYS A 22 -30.50 20.85 -8.28
N PHE A 23 -29.94 19.92 -7.51
CA PHE A 23 -29.37 18.66 -8.01
C PHE A 23 -30.41 17.54 -8.04
N ASN A 24 -30.32 16.68 -9.07
CA ASN A 24 -31.13 15.46 -9.11
C ASN A 24 -30.57 14.39 -8.15
N VAL A 25 -31.27 13.27 -8.02
CA VAL A 25 -30.89 12.17 -7.08
C VAL A 25 -29.50 11.61 -7.39
N PHE A 26 -29.17 11.44 -8.68
CA PHE A 26 -27.88 10.91 -9.10
C PHE A 26 -26.73 11.87 -8.79
N GLU A 27 -26.88 13.16 -9.15
CA GLU A 27 -25.88 14.20 -8.86
C GLU A 27 -25.68 14.39 -7.35
N THR A 28 -26.77 14.37 -6.57
CA THR A 28 -26.71 14.43 -5.11
C THR A 28 -25.93 13.26 -4.51
N LYS A 29 -26.09 12.05 -5.08
CA LYS A 29 -25.30 10.88 -4.68
C LYS A 29 -23.81 11.07 -4.97
N LEU A 30 -23.46 11.64 -6.12
CA LEU A 30 -22.08 11.98 -6.45
C LEU A 30 -21.50 12.98 -5.45
N ILE A 31 -22.20 14.08 -5.16
CA ILE A 31 -21.72 15.09 -4.21
C ILE A 31 -21.51 14.47 -2.81
N LYS A 32 -22.45 13.64 -2.34
CA LYS A 32 -22.32 12.92 -1.06
C LYS A 32 -21.09 12.01 -1.05
N GLU A 33 -20.85 11.27 -2.13
CA GLU A 33 -19.64 10.43 -2.26
C GLU A 33 -18.37 11.29 -2.21
N PHE A 34 -18.29 12.34 -3.03
CA PHE A 34 -17.15 13.25 -3.09
C PHE A 34 -16.82 13.82 -1.71
N HIS A 35 -17.85 14.31 -1.01
CA HIS A 35 -17.70 14.86 0.34
C HIS A 35 -17.25 13.80 1.35
N SER A 36 -17.86 12.61 1.32
CA SER A 36 -17.54 11.54 2.29
C SER A 36 -16.08 11.08 2.24
N ILE A 37 -15.41 11.24 1.09
CA ILE A 37 -14.01 10.82 0.91
C ILE A 37 -13.09 11.61 1.85
N PHE A 38 -13.33 12.90 2.07
CA PHE A 38 -12.48 13.73 2.93
C PHE A 38 -12.43 13.18 4.36
N ALA A 39 -13.60 12.89 4.94
CA ALA A 39 -13.70 12.33 6.28
C ALA A 39 -13.15 10.89 6.35
N ASN A 40 -13.40 10.07 5.32
CA ASN A 40 -12.89 8.70 5.24
C ASN A 40 -11.36 8.68 5.22
N ASP A 41 -10.75 9.48 4.36
CA ASP A 41 -9.31 9.57 4.18
C ASP A 41 -8.64 10.02 5.50
N PHE A 42 -9.08 11.13 6.09
CA PHE A 42 -8.54 11.61 7.37
C PHE A 42 -8.70 10.60 8.51
N SER A 43 -9.70 9.71 8.46
CA SER A 43 -9.92 8.70 9.50
C SER A 43 -8.77 7.70 9.64
N PHE A 44 -7.98 7.49 8.58
CA PHE A 44 -6.74 6.70 8.66
C PHE A 44 -5.72 7.35 9.59
N TYR A 45 -5.70 8.69 9.68
CA TYR A 45 -4.81 9.45 10.57
C TYR A 45 -5.50 9.91 11.86
N ASN A 46 -6.41 9.11 12.40
CA ASN A 46 -7.14 9.43 13.65
C ASN A 46 -6.26 9.58 14.91
N LYS A 47 -4.96 9.25 14.84
CA LYS A 47 -3.97 9.54 15.89
C LYS A 47 -3.51 11.01 15.84
N LYS A 48 -3.60 11.65 14.66
CA LYS A 48 -3.25 13.07 14.43
C LYS A 48 -4.51 13.96 14.46
N PHE A 49 -5.65 13.42 14.04
CA PHE A 49 -6.89 14.17 13.87
C PHE A 49 -8.04 13.64 14.70
N PHE A 50 -8.85 14.56 15.22
CA PHE A 50 -10.18 14.27 15.72
C PHE A 50 -11.19 14.84 14.73
N ILE A 51 -11.95 13.95 14.09
CA ILE A 51 -12.85 14.29 12.98
C ILE A 51 -14.27 14.30 13.49
N ILE A 52 -14.96 15.42 13.30
CA ILE A 52 -16.42 15.49 13.52
C ILE A 52 -17.10 15.63 12.16
N ASN A 53 -18.12 14.81 11.95
CA ASN A 53 -19.03 14.95 10.82
C ASN A 53 -20.35 15.50 11.35
N PRO A 54 -20.74 16.74 10.98
CA PRO A 54 -21.94 17.37 11.50
C PRO A 54 -23.20 16.70 10.93
N LYS A 55 -23.63 15.62 11.59
CA LYS A 55 -24.86 14.90 11.25
C LYS A 55 -26.12 15.73 11.47
N ASN A 56 -26.07 16.80 12.26
CA ASN A 56 -27.26 17.57 12.69
C ASN A 56 -27.17 19.09 12.45
N GLU A 57 -26.18 19.59 11.72
CA GLU A 57 -26.05 21.04 11.54
C GLU A 57 -26.69 21.52 10.23
N PRO A 58 -27.33 22.71 10.21
CA PRO A 58 -27.85 23.28 8.98
C PRO A 58 -26.73 23.53 7.97
N THR A 59 -27.04 23.39 6.67
CA THR A 59 -26.19 23.95 5.61
C THR A 59 -26.18 25.46 5.75
N SER A 60 -25.06 26.03 6.21
CA SER A 60 -24.89 27.48 6.24
C SER A 60 -24.63 28.00 4.83
N ASP A 61 -24.87 29.30 4.63
CA ASP A 61 -24.37 30.02 3.46
C ASP A 61 -22.86 29.79 3.33
N PHE A 62 -22.38 29.56 2.11
CA PHE A 62 -20.95 29.37 1.86
C PHE A 62 -20.16 30.64 2.20
N ASP A 63 -20.77 31.81 2.07
CA ASP A 63 -20.13 33.09 2.40
C ASP A 63 -20.31 33.49 3.87
N ASP A 64 -21.02 32.68 4.68
CA ASP A 64 -21.08 32.86 6.12
C ASP A 64 -19.68 32.73 6.73
N LYS A 65 -19.22 33.83 7.33
CA LYS A 65 -17.92 33.97 7.99
C LYS A 65 -18.02 33.80 9.51
N THR A 66 -19.10 33.23 10.03
CA THR A 66 -19.26 33.00 11.48
C THR A 66 -18.32 31.88 11.97
N PHE A 67 -17.02 32.20 12.06
CA PHE A 67 -15.96 31.32 12.55
C PHE A 67 -15.92 31.26 14.08
N GLU A 68 -16.54 32.22 14.77
CA GLU A 68 -16.52 32.28 16.23
C GLU A 68 -17.19 31.05 16.86
N LEU A 69 -18.27 30.53 16.26
CA LEU A 69 -18.93 29.29 16.72
C LEU A 69 -17.98 28.09 16.69
N TRP A 70 -17.11 28.04 15.68
CA TRP A 70 -16.20 26.92 15.48
C TRP A 70 -14.97 27.00 16.36
N THR A 71 -14.47 28.22 16.51
CA THR A 71 -13.41 28.56 17.44
C THR A 71 -13.84 28.28 18.88
N SER A 72 -15.07 28.63 19.28
CA SER A 72 -15.59 28.35 20.61
C SER A 72 -15.76 26.85 20.88
N LYS A 73 -16.07 26.05 19.85
CA LYS A 73 -16.04 24.58 19.88
C LYS A 73 -14.62 23.98 19.78
N GLN A 74 -13.58 24.82 19.76
CA GLN A 74 -12.17 24.47 19.68
C GLN A 74 -11.75 23.71 18.41
N PHE A 75 -12.52 23.78 17.32
CA PHE A 75 -12.08 23.23 16.04
C PHE A 75 -10.99 24.12 15.47
N LYS A 76 -9.80 23.56 15.20
CA LYS A 76 -8.70 24.31 14.59
C LYS A 76 -8.89 24.49 13.09
N TYR A 77 -9.44 23.48 12.44
CA TYR A 77 -9.60 23.49 10.98
C TYR A 77 -11.05 23.22 10.58
N ILE A 78 -11.53 23.98 9.61
CA ILE A 78 -12.83 23.77 8.96
C ILE A 78 -12.60 23.58 7.48
N THR A 79 -13.34 22.66 6.87
CA THR A 79 -13.46 22.59 5.41
C THR A 79 -14.87 22.94 4.95
N ARG A 80 -14.95 23.81 3.94
CA ARG A 80 -16.20 24.27 3.32
C ARG A 80 -16.30 23.76 1.89
N TYR A 81 -17.52 23.53 1.44
CA TYR A 81 -17.79 23.03 0.09
C TYR A 81 -18.94 23.80 -0.53
N LEU A 82 -18.74 24.27 -1.76
CA LEU A 82 -19.78 24.81 -2.63
C LEU A 82 -19.83 23.96 -3.89
N PHE A 83 -21.02 23.50 -4.26
CA PHE A 83 -21.26 22.80 -5.51
C PHE A 83 -22.27 23.55 -6.39
N THR A 84 -21.92 23.71 -7.67
CA THR A 84 -22.80 24.25 -8.71
C THR A 84 -22.87 23.28 -9.89
N LYS A 85 -23.97 23.33 -10.65
CA LYS A 85 -24.13 22.57 -11.87
C LYS A 85 -23.28 23.16 -12.98
N ASN A 86 -22.68 22.27 -13.78
CA ASN A 86 -22.10 22.62 -15.06
C ASN A 86 -22.90 21.96 -16.17
N ILE A 87 -24.00 22.60 -16.56
CA ILE A 87 -24.95 22.07 -17.55
C ILE A 87 -24.25 21.82 -18.89
N LYS A 88 -23.41 22.77 -19.35
CA LYS A 88 -22.70 22.66 -20.63
C LYS A 88 -21.78 21.45 -20.73
N LYS A 89 -21.17 21.03 -19.61
CA LYS A 89 -20.21 19.92 -19.59
C LYS A 89 -20.76 18.65 -18.95
N SER A 90 -22.03 18.61 -18.53
CA SER A 90 -22.61 17.51 -17.74
C SER A 90 -21.70 17.08 -16.58
N SER A 91 -21.19 18.07 -15.84
CA SER A 91 -20.29 17.88 -14.70
C SER A 91 -20.75 18.70 -13.50
N ILE A 92 -20.15 18.46 -12.34
CA ILE A 92 -20.43 19.21 -11.11
C ILE A 92 -19.20 20.06 -10.82
N ASN A 93 -19.38 21.38 -10.76
CA ASN A 93 -18.33 22.28 -10.30
C ASN A 93 -18.24 22.22 -8.78
N PHE A 94 -17.05 22.43 -8.24
CA PHE A 94 -16.82 22.54 -6.81
C PHE A 94 -15.94 23.75 -6.49
N LYS A 95 -16.13 24.29 -5.29
CA LYS A 95 -15.14 25.09 -4.56
C LYS A 95 -14.96 24.45 -3.19
N VAL A 96 -13.72 24.17 -2.79
CA VAL A 96 -13.37 23.63 -1.48
C VAL A 96 -12.39 24.56 -0.81
N GLU A 97 -12.66 24.92 0.45
CA GLU A 97 -11.76 25.76 1.24
C GLU A 97 -11.38 25.06 2.54
N LEU A 98 -10.11 25.19 2.92
CA LEU A 98 -9.60 24.87 4.26
C LEU A 98 -9.35 26.19 4.99
N ILE A 99 -9.88 26.31 6.21
CA ILE A 99 -9.77 27.51 7.03
C ILE A 99 -9.12 27.14 8.36
N ASP A 100 -8.12 27.93 8.77
CA ASP A 100 -7.62 27.97 10.14
C ASP A 100 -8.48 28.95 10.95
N THR A 101 -9.22 28.44 11.93
CA THR A 101 -10.19 29.23 12.70
C THR A 101 -9.54 30.16 13.71
N TYR A 102 -8.37 29.78 14.24
CA TYR A 102 -7.65 30.55 15.24
C TYR A 102 -6.97 31.75 14.57
N ASN A 103 -6.37 31.51 13.40
CA ASN A 103 -5.71 32.55 12.61
C ASN A 103 -6.68 33.30 11.68
N LYS A 104 -7.93 32.84 11.56
CA LYS A 104 -8.96 33.38 10.66
C LYS A 104 -8.48 33.48 9.20
N GLU A 105 -7.70 32.49 8.75
CA GLU A 105 -7.06 32.47 7.43
C GLU A 105 -7.58 31.31 6.56
N ILE A 106 -7.77 31.57 5.27
CA ILE A 106 -8.04 30.52 4.27
C ILE A 106 -6.70 29.93 3.82
N LEU A 107 -6.38 28.73 4.30
CA LEU A 107 -5.13 28.03 3.98
C LEU A 107 -5.13 27.38 2.60
N VAL A 108 -6.31 26.98 2.10
CA VAL A 108 -6.51 26.38 0.77
C VAL A 108 -7.82 26.91 0.21
N SER A 109 -7.85 27.30 -1.08
CA SER A 109 -9.07 27.59 -1.83
C SER A 109 -8.94 27.01 -3.23
N GLU A 110 -9.59 25.87 -3.47
CA GLU A 110 -9.50 25.14 -4.73
C GLU A 110 -10.85 25.15 -5.44
N LYS A 111 -10.82 25.37 -6.76
CA LYS A 111 -11.99 25.35 -7.62
C LYS A 111 -11.77 24.37 -8.75
N GLY A 112 -12.83 23.70 -9.20
CA GLY A 112 -12.75 22.80 -10.32
C GLY A 112 -14.06 22.14 -10.65
N TYR A 113 -14.00 21.02 -11.34
CA TYR A 113 -15.16 20.20 -11.67
C TYR A 113 -14.80 18.73 -11.69
N PHE A 114 -15.79 17.87 -11.50
CA PHE A 114 -15.65 16.42 -11.65
C PHE A 114 -16.84 15.79 -12.39
N TYR A 115 -16.57 14.62 -12.94
CA TYR A 115 -17.52 13.68 -13.50
C TYR A 115 -17.62 12.47 -12.56
N SER A 116 -18.68 11.67 -12.70
CA SER A 116 -18.80 10.38 -11.99
C SER A 116 -17.52 9.52 -12.11
N ARG A 117 -16.94 9.44 -13.32
CA ARG A 117 -15.76 8.59 -13.62
C ARG A 117 -14.44 9.02 -12.94
N ASN A 118 -14.29 10.29 -12.54
CA ASN A 118 -13.04 10.80 -11.94
C ASN A 118 -13.26 11.43 -10.56
N LEU A 119 -14.48 11.37 -10.04
CA LEU A 119 -14.88 11.91 -8.74
C LEU A 119 -13.90 11.55 -7.62
N ARG A 120 -13.60 10.25 -7.48
CA ARG A 120 -12.74 9.76 -6.41
C ARG A 120 -11.31 10.28 -6.52
N GLU A 121 -10.75 10.29 -7.74
CA GLU A 121 -9.41 10.83 -7.98
C GLU A 121 -9.33 12.31 -7.59
N LYS A 122 -10.36 13.10 -7.96
CA LYS A 122 -10.43 14.52 -7.61
C LYS A 122 -10.56 14.75 -6.11
N ALA A 123 -11.44 14.00 -5.44
CA ALA A 123 -11.62 14.10 -4.00
C ALA A 123 -10.31 13.75 -3.25
N HIS A 124 -9.72 12.58 -3.51
CA HIS A 124 -8.45 12.19 -2.87
C HIS A 124 -7.31 13.18 -3.13
N ARG A 125 -7.22 13.78 -4.32
CA ARG A 125 -6.22 14.80 -4.63
C ARG A 125 -6.39 16.06 -3.78
N LEU A 126 -7.62 16.52 -3.59
CA LEU A 126 -7.90 17.69 -2.74
C LEU A 126 -7.69 17.37 -1.27
N THR A 127 -8.11 16.19 -0.81
CA THR A 127 -7.88 15.75 0.56
C THR A 127 -6.38 15.63 0.86
N ASP A 128 -5.58 15.12 -0.08
CA ASP A 128 -4.12 15.05 0.01
C ASP A 128 -3.48 16.44 0.10
N LEU A 129 -3.97 17.41 -0.70
CA LEU A 129 -3.52 18.79 -0.63
C LEU A 129 -3.82 19.43 0.74
N ILE A 130 -5.05 19.26 1.24
CA ILE A 130 -5.47 19.77 2.55
C ILE A 130 -4.62 19.14 3.66
N PHE A 131 -4.41 17.82 3.62
CA PHE A 131 -3.55 17.13 4.58
C PHE A 131 -2.11 17.64 4.56
N GLN A 132 -1.51 17.78 3.38
CA GLN A 132 -0.15 18.31 3.23
C GLN A 132 -0.05 19.74 3.74
N LYS A 133 -1.07 20.57 3.53
CA LYS A 133 -1.10 21.94 4.08
C LYS A 133 -1.12 21.96 5.61
N ILE A 134 -1.80 20.99 6.23
CA ILE A 134 -1.92 20.91 7.70
C ILE A 134 -0.70 20.22 8.36
N GLU A 135 -0.20 19.13 7.79
CA GLU A 135 0.84 18.29 8.40
C GLU A 135 2.24 18.55 7.85
N ASN A 136 2.37 19.21 6.70
CA ASN A 136 3.63 19.33 5.95
C ASN A 136 4.30 17.95 5.71
N LEU A 137 3.48 16.91 5.53
CA LEU A 137 3.90 15.52 5.34
C LEU A 137 3.07 14.87 4.24
N PRO A 138 3.63 13.91 3.49
CA PRO A 138 2.88 13.14 2.49
C PRO A 138 1.79 12.29 3.15
N SER A 139 0.71 12.03 2.41
CA SER A 139 -0.37 11.12 2.81
C SER A 139 -0.43 9.87 1.93
N ILE A 140 -1.22 8.89 2.34
CA ILE A 140 -1.57 7.71 1.52
C ILE A 140 -2.77 7.94 0.59
N PHE A 141 -3.41 9.11 0.58
CA PHE A 141 -4.75 9.25 -0.03
C PHE A 141 -4.80 9.02 -1.54
N ARG A 142 -3.65 9.14 -2.21
CA ARG A 142 -3.53 8.90 -3.66
C ARG A 142 -2.84 7.57 -3.98
N SER A 143 -2.45 6.82 -2.95
CA SER A 143 -1.73 5.57 -3.07
C SER A 143 -2.65 4.41 -3.44
N LYS A 144 -2.04 3.31 -3.88
CA LYS A 144 -2.74 2.10 -4.32
C LYS A 144 -2.05 0.87 -3.76
N VAL A 145 -2.80 -0.24 -3.70
CA VAL A 145 -2.27 -1.55 -3.36
C VAL A 145 -2.45 -2.47 -4.56
N ILE A 146 -1.34 -3.00 -5.09
CA ILE A 146 -1.33 -4.13 -6.03
C ILE A 146 -1.31 -5.42 -5.24
N PHE A 147 -2.01 -6.44 -5.71
CA PHE A 147 -2.01 -7.77 -5.10
C PHE A 147 -2.27 -8.84 -6.17
N VAL A 148 -1.99 -10.09 -5.82
CA VAL A 148 -2.35 -11.26 -6.61
C VAL A 148 -3.69 -11.78 -6.14
N SER A 149 -4.61 -12.06 -7.06
CA SER A 149 -5.88 -12.72 -6.75
C SER A 149 -6.18 -13.86 -7.71
N ASP A 150 -6.81 -14.90 -7.16
CA ASP A 150 -7.29 -16.06 -7.89
C ASP A 150 -8.77 -16.00 -8.33
N MET A 151 -9.41 -14.82 -8.24
CA MET A 151 -10.82 -14.59 -8.58
C MET A 151 -11.20 -15.08 -9.99
N MET A 152 -10.23 -15.19 -10.89
CA MET A 152 -10.45 -15.62 -12.28
C MET A 152 -10.35 -17.14 -12.46
N SER A 153 -10.11 -17.90 -11.39
CA SER A 153 -10.08 -19.36 -11.43
C SER A 153 -11.45 -19.93 -11.80
N LYS A 154 -11.47 -21.00 -12.60
CA LYS A 154 -12.70 -21.68 -13.04
C LYS A 154 -12.51 -23.19 -12.91
N GLY A 155 -13.39 -23.85 -12.16
CA GLY A 155 -13.24 -25.28 -11.84
C GLY A 155 -11.87 -25.56 -11.23
N GLU A 156 -11.19 -26.58 -11.73
CA GLU A 156 -9.83 -26.96 -11.30
C GLU A 156 -8.71 -26.03 -11.81
N LYS A 157 -9.02 -25.13 -12.74
CA LYS A 157 -8.02 -24.25 -13.34
C LYS A 157 -7.69 -23.07 -12.42
N ASN A 158 -6.60 -23.22 -11.66
CA ASN A 158 -6.03 -22.15 -10.85
C ASN A 158 -5.43 -21.04 -11.74
N THR A 159 -6.04 -19.85 -11.70
CA THR A 159 -5.60 -18.67 -12.44
C THR A 159 -5.36 -17.53 -11.47
N LYS A 160 -4.11 -17.08 -11.37
CA LYS A 160 -3.72 -15.94 -10.51
C LYS A 160 -3.25 -14.77 -11.35
N GLU A 161 -3.80 -13.58 -11.09
CA GLU A 161 -3.52 -12.37 -11.84
C GLU A 161 -3.24 -11.20 -10.90
N LEU A 162 -2.61 -10.14 -11.43
CA LEU A 162 -2.45 -8.89 -10.70
C LEU A 162 -3.73 -8.08 -10.75
N PHE A 163 -4.09 -7.55 -9.59
CA PHE A 163 -5.15 -6.56 -9.40
C PHE A 163 -4.60 -5.36 -8.64
N SER A 164 -5.32 -4.24 -8.70
CA SER A 164 -5.08 -3.09 -7.85
C SER A 164 -6.36 -2.50 -7.30
N VAL A 165 -6.28 -1.95 -6.10
CA VAL A 165 -7.29 -1.10 -5.48
C VAL A 165 -6.65 0.23 -5.05
N ASP A 166 -7.48 1.26 -4.83
CA ASP A 166 -7.08 2.42 -4.04
C ASP A 166 -6.78 1.98 -2.60
N PHE A 167 -6.05 2.81 -1.83
CA PHE A 167 -5.68 2.49 -0.46
C PHE A 167 -6.89 2.13 0.44
N ASP A 168 -8.07 2.67 0.14
CA ASP A 168 -9.31 2.42 0.86
C ASP A 168 -10.14 1.25 0.31
N GLY A 169 -9.56 0.45 -0.60
CA GLY A 169 -10.16 -0.76 -1.17
C GLY A 169 -11.12 -0.53 -2.34
N ARG A 170 -11.29 0.72 -2.79
CA ARG A 170 -12.16 1.05 -3.94
C ARG A 170 -11.42 0.92 -5.27
N ASN A 171 -12.16 1.13 -6.36
CA ASN A 171 -11.62 1.15 -7.73
C ASN A 171 -10.80 -0.09 -8.11
N LEU A 172 -11.33 -1.28 -7.82
CA LEU A 172 -10.74 -2.55 -8.23
C LEU A 172 -10.48 -2.59 -9.74
N LYS A 173 -9.25 -2.93 -10.13
CA LYS A 173 -8.82 -3.07 -11.53
C LYS A 173 -7.95 -4.32 -11.68
N ARG A 174 -8.26 -5.15 -12.68
CA ARG A 174 -7.35 -6.21 -13.14
C ARG A 174 -6.23 -5.60 -14.00
N LEU A 175 -5.00 -6.05 -13.80
CA LEU A 175 -3.82 -5.52 -14.49
C LEU A 175 -3.20 -6.51 -15.48
N THR A 176 -3.30 -7.81 -15.22
CA THR A 176 -2.76 -8.87 -16.11
C THR A 176 -3.86 -9.85 -16.56
N TYR A 177 -3.64 -10.48 -17.71
CA TYR A 177 -4.61 -11.36 -18.39
C TYR A 177 -3.96 -12.64 -18.93
N HIS A 178 -2.98 -13.17 -18.20
CA HIS A 178 -2.16 -14.30 -18.64
C HIS A 178 -2.88 -15.64 -18.66
N LYS A 179 -3.99 -15.79 -17.92
CA LYS A 179 -4.67 -17.09 -17.71
C LYS A 179 -3.72 -18.17 -17.16
N GLY A 180 -2.67 -17.75 -16.45
CA GLY A 180 -1.66 -18.57 -15.80
C GLY A 180 -1.56 -18.22 -14.32
N ILE A 181 -0.38 -18.39 -13.73
CA ILE A 181 -0.15 -18.09 -12.31
C ILE A 181 0.87 -16.95 -12.23
N VAL A 182 0.40 -15.76 -11.87
CA VAL A 182 1.23 -14.62 -11.50
C VAL A 182 1.53 -14.65 -10.00
N ILE A 183 2.79 -14.46 -9.62
CA ILE A 183 3.26 -14.41 -8.22
C ILE A 183 4.32 -13.34 -8.01
N SER A 184 4.60 -13.05 -6.73
CA SER A 184 5.71 -12.22 -6.27
C SER A 184 5.81 -10.84 -6.97
N PRO A 185 4.74 -10.02 -7.00
CA PRO A 185 4.82 -8.69 -7.56
C PRO A 185 5.78 -7.79 -6.77
N SER A 186 6.33 -6.78 -7.43
CA SER A 186 7.02 -5.64 -6.80
C SER A 186 6.89 -4.39 -7.66
N VAL A 187 6.81 -3.21 -7.06
CA VAL A 187 6.57 -1.95 -7.79
C VAL A 187 7.83 -1.10 -7.74
N SER A 188 8.16 -0.43 -8.85
CA SER A 188 9.27 0.54 -8.88
C SER A 188 8.99 1.73 -7.95
N SER A 189 10.04 2.33 -7.38
CA SER A 189 9.90 3.45 -6.44
C SER A 189 9.18 4.67 -7.03
N ASP A 190 9.22 4.84 -8.36
CA ASP A 190 8.49 5.89 -9.09
C ASP A 190 7.04 5.52 -9.43
N GLY A 191 6.58 4.32 -9.07
CA GLY A 191 5.22 3.83 -9.31
C GLY A 191 4.88 3.55 -10.78
N LYS A 192 5.85 3.54 -11.69
CA LYS A 192 5.59 3.39 -13.15
C LYS A 192 5.61 1.95 -13.62
N LYS A 193 6.34 1.05 -12.95
CA LYS A 193 6.53 -0.33 -13.39
C LYS A 193 6.22 -1.32 -12.27
N VAL A 194 5.74 -2.49 -12.64
CA VAL A 194 5.57 -3.65 -11.76
C VAL A 194 6.35 -4.84 -12.31
N LEU A 195 7.18 -5.44 -11.46
CA LEU A 195 7.77 -6.75 -11.68
C LEU A 195 6.81 -7.83 -11.19
N TYR A 196 6.82 -8.98 -11.85
CA TYR A 196 6.11 -10.17 -11.38
C TYR A 196 6.66 -11.42 -12.06
N THR A 197 6.51 -12.56 -11.40
CA THR A 197 6.85 -13.86 -11.97
C THR A 197 5.60 -14.46 -12.60
N LEU A 198 5.74 -15.02 -13.80
CA LEU A 198 4.66 -15.70 -14.50
C LEU A 198 5.02 -17.16 -14.76
N ILE A 199 4.12 -18.04 -14.33
CA ILE A 199 4.06 -19.44 -14.74
C ILE A 199 2.92 -19.55 -15.76
N ARG A 200 3.26 -19.72 -17.04
CA ARG A 200 2.25 -19.86 -18.11
C ARG A 200 1.46 -21.15 -17.95
N ALA A 201 0.17 -21.10 -18.29
CA ALA A 201 -0.65 -22.30 -18.45
C ALA A 201 -0.29 -23.03 -19.76
N GLY A 202 -0.51 -24.35 -19.81
CA GLY A 202 -0.29 -25.16 -21.01
C GLY A 202 0.35 -26.51 -20.72
N LYS A 203 0.39 -27.36 -21.74
CA LYS A 203 1.13 -28.63 -21.73
C LYS A 203 2.60 -28.34 -22.04
N GLY A 204 3.53 -28.81 -21.22
CA GLY A 204 4.98 -28.61 -21.41
C GLY A 204 5.72 -28.24 -20.13
N ARG A 205 7.05 -28.10 -20.24
CA ARG A 205 7.92 -27.76 -19.11
C ARG A 205 7.65 -26.32 -18.65
N LYS A 206 7.12 -26.19 -17.43
CA LYS A 206 6.87 -24.89 -16.80
C LYS A 206 8.20 -24.24 -16.41
N ASN A 207 8.37 -22.96 -16.75
CA ASN A 207 9.46 -22.12 -16.25
C ASN A 207 8.88 -20.92 -15.51
N LEU A 208 9.58 -20.46 -14.46
CA LEU A 208 9.21 -19.25 -13.74
C LEU A 208 9.95 -18.09 -14.40
N ASN A 209 9.25 -17.33 -15.24
CA ASN A 209 9.85 -16.22 -15.97
C ASN A 209 9.53 -14.89 -15.27
N LEU A 210 10.52 -14.02 -15.15
CA LEU A 210 10.36 -12.67 -14.60
C LEU A 210 9.92 -11.71 -15.69
N TYR A 211 8.84 -10.97 -15.44
CA TYR A 211 8.31 -9.93 -16.31
C TYR A 211 8.38 -8.57 -15.64
N SER A 212 8.46 -7.53 -16.46
CA SER A 212 8.22 -6.14 -16.10
C SER A 212 7.06 -5.60 -16.93
N MET A 213 6.11 -4.91 -16.30
CA MET A 213 5.00 -4.23 -16.96
C MET A 213 4.97 -2.74 -16.61
N ASN A 214 4.78 -1.89 -17.61
CA ASN A 214 4.45 -0.48 -17.40
C ASN A 214 2.99 -0.35 -16.92
N LEU A 215 2.77 0.30 -15.79
CA LEU A 215 1.45 0.40 -15.16
C LEU A 215 0.49 1.35 -15.90
N LYS A 216 1.00 2.33 -16.66
CA LYS A 216 0.19 3.26 -17.46
C LYS A 216 -0.20 2.63 -18.81
N THR A 217 0.78 2.13 -19.55
CA THR A 217 0.59 1.64 -20.93
C THR A 217 0.24 0.15 -21.02
N ARG A 218 0.39 -0.59 -19.93
CA ARG A 218 0.23 -2.06 -19.87
C ARG A 218 1.21 -2.86 -20.75
N ARG A 219 2.16 -2.21 -21.42
CA ARG A 219 3.23 -2.89 -22.17
C ARG A 219 4.09 -3.74 -21.22
N GLN A 220 4.43 -4.96 -21.66
CA GLN A 220 5.13 -5.97 -20.87
C GLN A 220 6.40 -6.42 -21.60
N SER A 221 7.40 -6.84 -20.83
CA SER A 221 8.67 -7.38 -21.33
C SER A 221 9.19 -8.44 -20.37
N ILE A 222 9.87 -9.46 -20.91
CA ILE A 222 10.57 -10.46 -20.10
C ILE A 222 11.91 -9.86 -19.67
N ILE A 223 12.21 -9.93 -18.38
CA ILE A 223 13.49 -9.53 -17.81
C ILE A 223 14.44 -10.72 -17.69
N SER A 224 13.92 -11.88 -17.28
CA SER A 224 14.73 -13.09 -17.16
C SER A 224 13.89 -14.34 -17.39
N SER A 225 14.41 -15.26 -18.19
CA SER A 225 13.83 -16.57 -18.49
C SER A 225 14.83 -17.71 -18.33
N ARG A 226 15.81 -17.54 -17.43
CA ARG A 226 16.81 -18.57 -17.13
C ARG A 226 16.12 -19.83 -16.62
N LYS A 227 16.75 -20.99 -16.80
CA LYS A 227 16.22 -22.27 -16.31
C LYS A 227 16.04 -22.20 -14.78
N GLY A 228 14.87 -22.58 -14.29
CA GLY A 228 14.57 -22.65 -12.86
C GLY A 228 13.79 -21.43 -12.35
N ILE A 229 14.07 -21.02 -11.12
CA ILE A 229 13.40 -19.89 -10.46
C ILE A 229 13.94 -18.58 -11.03
N ASN A 230 13.03 -17.67 -11.41
CA ASN A 230 13.29 -16.25 -11.60
C ASN A 230 12.17 -15.50 -10.89
N SER A 231 12.33 -15.22 -9.59
CA SER A 231 11.23 -14.70 -8.76
C SER A 231 11.69 -13.78 -7.63
N GLY A 232 10.73 -13.24 -6.87
CA GLY A 232 11.02 -12.39 -5.71
C GLY A 232 11.76 -11.11 -6.07
N ALA A 233 11.57 -10.60 -7.29
CA ALA A 233 12.39 -9.51 -7.81
C ALA A 233 11.95 -8.14 -7.28
N ILE A 234 12.91 -7.28 -6.97
CA ILE A 234 12.70 -5.90 -6.55
C ILE A 234 13.54 -4.94 -7.40
N PHE A 235 13.08 -3.70 -7.55
CA PHE A 235 13.90 -2.64 -8.12
C PHE A 235 14.82 -2.03 -7.07
N THR A 236 16.02 -1.62 -7.49
CA THR A 236 16.80 -0.61 -6.78
C THR A 236 16.07 0.74 -6.81
N SER A 237 16.31 1.62 -5.82
CA SER A 237 15.57 2.87 -5.68
C SER A 237 15.74 3.84 -6.86
N ASP A 238 16.86 3.76 -7.58
CA ASP A 238 17.11 4.52 -8.82
C ASP A 238 16.47 3.88 -10.07
N GLY A 239 15.90 2.67 -9.94
CA GLY A 239 15.28 1.92 -11.01
C GLY A 239 16.24 1.36 -12.07
N ARG A 240 17.57 1.42 -11.85
CA ARG A 240 18.58 0.99 -12.85
C ARG A 240 18.92 -0.49 -12.77
N LYS A 241 18.67 -1.11 -11.62
CA LYS A 241 18.95 -2.53 -11.38
C LYS A 241 17.79 -3.25 -10.73
N ILE A 242 17.77 -4.57 -10.89
CA ILE A 242 16.84 -5.47 -10.23
C ILE A 242 17.63 -6.45 -9.36
N ILE A 243 17.16 -6.70 -8.13
CA ILE A 243 17.66 -7.77 -7.28
C ILE A 243 16.60 -8.87 -7.25
N LEU A 244 16.98 -10.12 -7.43
CA LEU A 244 16.04 -11.24 -7.59
C LEU A 244 16.62 -12.57 -7.13
N THR A 245 15.74 -13.54 -6.90
CA THR A 245 16.10 -14.94 -6.68
C THR A 245 16.26 -15.65 -8.02
N LEU A 246 17.42 -16.29 -8.23
CA LEU A 246 17.66 -17.20 -9.35
C LEU A 246 18.15 -18.56 -8.88
N SER A 247 17.75 -19.64 -9.57
CA SER A 247 18.25 -21.01 -9.31
C SER A 247 18.94 -21.67 -10.52
N HIS A 248 19.35 -20.87 -11.49
CA HIS A 248 19.91 -21.36 -12.75
C HIS A 248 21.29 -22.02 -12.63
N THR A 249 21.98 -21.81 -11.51
CA THR A 249 23.32 -22.36 -11.22
C THR A 249 23.30 -23.46 -10.17
N GLY A 250 22.13 -23.98 -9.78
CA GLY A 250 22.00 -24.97 -8.69
C GLY A 250 20.91 -24.59 -7.71
N ASN A 251 21.26 -24.45 -6.43
CA ASN A 251 20.38 -23.91 -5.40
C ASN A 251 19.96 -22.46 -5.72
N ALA A 252 18.85 -22.02 -5.11
CA ALA A 252 18.37 -20.66 -5.29
C ALA A 252 19.21 -19.67 -4.47
N GLU A 253 19.57 -18.57 -5.13
CA GLU A 253 20.50 -17.56 -4.64
C GLU A 253 20.02 -16.15 -5.06
N ILE A 254 20.54 -15.12 -4.40
CA ILE A 254 20.24 -13.73 -4.72
C ILE A 254 21.24 -13.20 -5.76
N PHE A 255 20.70 -12.57 -6.80
CA PHE A 255 21.44 -11.94 -7.88
C PHE A 255 20.97 -10.50 -8.10
N GLU A 256 21.82 -9.72 -8.77
CA GLU A 256 21.53 -8.38 -9.29
C GLU A 256 21.65 -8.39 -10.83
N ILE A 257 20.69 -7.78 -11.52
CA ILE A 257 20.71 -7.53 -12.96
C ILE A 257 20.74 -6.03 -13.19
N ASN A 258 21.74 -5.54 -13.93
CA ASN A 258 21.74 -4.18 -14.46
C ASN A 258 20.84 -4.12 -15.71
N LEU A 259 19.84 -3.23 -15.71
CA LEU A 259 18.82 -3.19 -16.77
C LEU A 259 19.31 -2.63 -18.11
N ALA A 260 20.38 -1.84 -18.11
CA ALA A 260 20.91 -1.25 -19.35
C ALA A 260 21.89 -2.21 -20.06
N SER A 261 22.80 -2.82 -19.29
CA SER A 261 23.84 -3.72 -19.83
C SER A 261 23.46 -5.20 -19.80
N ASN A 262 22.36 -5.56 -19.13
CA ASN A 262 21.98 -6.94 -18.82
C ASN A 262 23.06 -7.73 -18.03
N ARG A 263 24.03 -7.04 -17.42
CA ARG A 263 25.07 -7.66 -16.61
C ARG A 263 24.45 -8.28 -15.35
N LEU A 264 24.76 -9.56 -15.14
CA LEU A 264 24.34 -10.33 -13.97
C LEU A 264 25.48 -10.39 -12.94
N ARG A 265 25.16 -10.18 -11.67
CA ARG A 265 26.08 -10.28 -10.53
C ARG A 265 25.47 -11.12 -9.42
N LYS A 266 26.21 -12.07 -8.88
CA LYS A 266 25.78 -12.88 -7.74
C LYS A 266 26.01 -12.12 -6.43
N ILE A 267 25.01 -12.09 -5.53
CA ILE A 267 25.10 -11.44 -4.20
C ILE A 267 25.34 -12.49 -3.11
N THR A 268 24.65 -13.63 -3.16
CA THR A 268 24.84 -14.72 -2.19
C THR A 268 25.52 -15.93 -2.83
N SER A 269 26.18 -16.78 -2.06
CA SER A 269 26.83 -17.99 -2.53
C SER A 269 27.00 -19.07 -1.48
N HIS A 270 25.93 -19.37 -0.76
CA HIS A 270 25.94 -20.39 0.27
C HIS A 270 25.30 -21.69 -0.24
N PHE A 271 25.53 -22.83 0.41
CA PHE A 271 24.89 -24.11 0.04
C PHE A 271 23.38 -24.14 0.34
N GLY A 272 22.96 -23.27 1.26
CA GLY A 272 21.56 -23.03 1.63
C GLY A 272 20.80 -22.30 0.53
N VAL A 273 19.48 -22.32 0.61
CA VAL A 273 18.57 -21.63 -0.31
C VAL A 273 18.35 -20.20 0.18
N ASP A 274 18.67 -19.23 -0.66
CA ASP A 274 18.49 -17.80 -0.40
C ASP A 274 17.44 -17.19 -1.34
N VAL A 275 16.37 -16.62 -0.77
CA VAL A 275 15.18 -16.17 -1.52
C VAL A 275 14.56 -14.88 -0.99
N ASP A 276 13.63 -14.31 -1.75
CA ASP A 276 12.77 -13.16 -1.39
C ASP A 276 13.55 -11.94 -0.83
N PRO A 277 14.42 -11.34 -1.65
CA PRO A 277 15.21 -10.18 -1.25
C PRO A 277 14.35 -8.92 -1.07
N ASP A 278 14.75 -8.05 -0.14
CA ASP A 278 14.30 -6.67 -0.06
C ASP A 278 15.45 -5.70 0.26
N LEU A 279 15.40 -4.48 -0.28
CA LEU A 279 16.51 -3.53 -0.23
C LEU A 279 16.11 -2.28 0.55
N SER A 280 16.98 -1.83 1.46
CA SER A 280 16.80 -0.54 2.12
C SER A 280 16.79 0.60 1.10
N LYS A 281 16.07 1.68 1.39
CA LYS A 281 15.93 2.84 0.47
C LYS A 281 17.26 3.50 0.08
N ASP A 282 18.27 3.42 0.94
CA ASP A 282 19.63 3.92 0.67
C ASP A 282 20.52 2.91 -0.09
N GLY A 283 20.01 1.70 -0.36
CA GLY A 283 20.72 0.64 -1.08
C GLY A 283 21.84 -0.04 -0.30
N LYS A 284 22.02 0.27 0.99
CA LYS A 284 23.15 -0.23 1.80
C LYS A 284 22.89 -1.57 2.46
N LEU A 285 21.63 -1.93 2.67
CA LEU A 285 21.23 -3.13 3.37
C LEU A 285 20.25 -3.93 2.52
N LEU A 286 20.49 -5.24 2.46
CA LEU A 286 19.64 -6.21 1.79
C LEU A 286 19.15 -7.22 2.82
N THR A 287 17.84 -7.41 2.94
CA THR A 287 17.28 -8.56 3.63
C THR A 287 17.01 -9.69 2.63
N PHE A 288 17.10 -10.93 3.09
CA PHE A 288 16.67 -12.10 2.35
C PHE A 288 16.33 -13.23 3.33
N LEU A 289 15.57 -14.21 2.86
CA LEU A 289 15.31 -15.43 3.61
C LEU A 289 16.38 -16.46 3.29
N SER A 290 16.91 -17.12 4.31
CA SER A 290 17.86 -18.23 4.15
C SER A 290 17.61 -19.37 5.10
N ASN A 291 17.79 -20.60 4.63
CA ASN A 291 17.78 -21.80 5.46
C ASN A 291 19.18 -22.22 5.97
N ARG A 292 20.18 -21.34 5.91
CA ARG A 292 21.53 -21.51 6.49
C ARG A 292 21.53 -22.08 7.91
N SER A 293 20.52 -21.75 8.71
CA SER A 293 20.31 -22.20 10.09
C SER A 293 19.27 -23.33 10.22
N GLY A 294 19.08 -24.14 9.17
CA GLY A 294 18.13 -25.25 9.11
C GLY A 294 16.71 -24.85 8.68
N LYS A 295 16.13 -23.81 9.29
CA LYS A 295 14.84 -23.23 8.89
C LYS A 295 15.02 -21.87 8.22
N ALA A 296 14.05 -21.47 7.38
CA ALA A 296 14.06 -20.17 6.72
C ALA A 296 13.98 -19.04 7.76
N MET A 297 15.05 -18.27 7.88
CA MET A 297 15.18 -17.14 8.78
C MET A 297 15.59 -15.90 7.99
N ILE A 298 15.41 -14.72 8.59
CA ILE A 298 15.79 -13.46 7.95
C ILE A 298 17.28 -13.21 8.16
N TYR A 299 17.98 -12.93 7.06
CA TYR A 299 19.37 -12.50 7.03
C TYR A 299 19.46 -11.10 6.45
N LEU A 300 20.51 -10.39 6.87
CA LEU A 300 20.91 -9.07 6.39
C LEU A 300 22.27 -9.18 5.71
N ALA A 301 22.49 -8.44 4.63
CA ALA A 301 23.77 -8.35 3.93
C ALA A 301 24.03 -6.93 3.40
N ASP A 302 25.29 -6.66 3.07
CA ASP A 302 25.68 -5.51 2.24
C ASP A 302 25.67 -5.95 0.76
N PRO A 303 24.76 -5.41 -0.08
CA PRO A 303 24.61 -5.86 -1.46
C PRO A 303 25.76 -5.42 -2.38
N SER A 304 26.68 -4.55 -1.92
CA SER A 304 27.84 -4.10 -2.71
C SER A 304 28.86 -5.20 -2.99
N GLY A 305 28.92 -6.22 -2.13
CA GLY A 305 29.81 -7.37 -2.27
C GLY A 305 29.06 -8.70 -2.34
N ARG A 306 29.78 -9.75 -2.69
CA ARG A 306 29.27 -11.14 -2.61
C ARG A 306 29.47 -11.65 -1.18
N GLU A 307 28.41 -12.17 -0.55
CA GLU A 307 28.41 -12.66 0.84
C GLU A 307 28.87 -11.62 1.90
N LYS A 308 28.90 -10.34 1.54
CA LYS A 308 29.46 -9.30 2.41
C LYS A 308 28.54 -9.02 3.58
N ASN A 309 29.09 -9.10 4.80
CA ASN A 309 28.41 -8.80 6.06
C ASN A 309 27.09 -9.58 6.27
N VAL A 310 27.02 -10.82 5.77
CA VAL A 310 25.84 -11.65 5.96
C VAL A 310 25.68 -12.02 7.44
N LYS A 311 24.54 -11.67 8.03
CA LYS A 311 24.19 -12.04 9.40
C LYS A 311 22.71 -12.32 9.57
N ARG A 312 22.37 -13.26 10.46
CA ARG A 312 20.98 -13.54 10.84
C ARG A 312 20.44 -12.43 11.73
N ILE A 313 19.19 -12.01 11.50
CA ILE A 313 18.47 -11.05 12.35
C ILE A 313 17.10 -11.57 12.83
N GLY A 314 16.54 -12.60 12.19
CA GLY A 314 15.27 -13.21 12.61
C GLY A 314 15.46 -14.32 13.64
N PHE A 315 15.16 -14.05 14.92
CA PHE A 315 15.31 -15.00 16.04
C PHE A 315 13.99 -15.37 16.73
N VAL A 316 12.85 -15.08 16.10
CA VAL A 316 11.51 -15.36 16.63
C VAL A 316 10.78 -16.40 15.79
N GLY A 317 9.96 -17.22 16.44
CA GLY A 317 9.14 -18.26 15.81
C GLY A 317 9.92 -19.41 15.19
N GLN A 318 9.21 -20.33 14.53
CA GLN A 318 9.82 -21.52 13.93
C GLN A 318 10.52 -21.23 12.60
N PHE A 319 9.95 -20.32 11.82
CA PHE A 319 10.51 -19.82 10.56
C PHE A 319 9.87 -18.48 10.22
N ASN A 320 10.58 -17.67 9.43
CA ASN A 320 10.17 -16.33 9.02
C ASN A 320 9.90 -16.28 7.51
N ALA A 321 9.12 -15.30 7.09
CA ALA A 321 8.76 -15.06 5.71
C ALA A 321 8.62 -13.56 5.41
N THR A 322 8.84 -13.19 4.16
CA THR A 322 8.52 -11.88 3.57
C THR A 322 9.03 -10.66 4.37
N PRO A 323 10.35 -10.54 4.62
CA PRO A 323 10.92 -9.36 5.27
C PRO A 323 10.82 -8.15 4.33
N ARG A 324 10.31 -7.02 4.81
CA ARG A 324 10.21 -5.76 4.06
C ARG A 324 10.66 -4.57 4.89
N PHE A 325 11.57 -3.77 4.36
CA PHE A 325 12.01 -2.53 4.98
C PHE A 325 10.89 -1.49 5.02
N SER A 326 10.87 -0.73 6.11
CA SER A 326 10.15 0.53 6.21
C SER A 326 10.67 1.54 5.18
N PRO A 327 9.87 2.52 4.74
CA PRO A 327 10.32 3.57 3.81
C PRO A 327 11.50 4.39 4.33
N LYS A 328 11.67 4.49 5.65
CA LYS A 328 12.81 5.13 6.31
C LYS A 328 14.02 4.21 6.49
N GLY A 329 13.86 2.90 6.25
CA GLY A 329 14.92 1.89 6.37
C GLY A 329 15.35 1.57 7.81
N SER A 330 14.66 2.10 8.83
CA SER A 330 14.99 1.90 10.25
C SER A 330 14.42 0.60 10.83
N GLU A 331 13.31 0.13 10.27
CA GLU A 331 12.58 -1.05 10.71
C GLU A 331 12.31 -2.01 9.54
N ILE A 332 12.04 -3.26 9.86
CA ILE A 332 11.65 -4.33 8.95
C ILE A 332 10.36 -4.96 9.49
N VAL A 333 9.36 -5.16 8.62
CA VAL A 333 8.18 -6.00 8.92
C VAL A 333 8.33 -7.35 8.26
N PHE A 334 7.82 -8.40 8.90
CA PHE A 334 7.91 -9.76 8.39
C PHE A 334 6.80 -10.63 8.98
N SER A 335 6.61 -11.81 8.41
CA SER A 335 5.73 -12.83 8.97
C SER A 335 6.55 -13.90 9.66
N SER A 336 6.04 -14.43 10.77
CA SER A 336 6.68 -15.53 11.48
C SER A 336 5.66 -16.56 11.92
N TRP A 337 6.00 -17.84 11.73
CA TRP A 337 5.18 -18.94 12.21
C TRP A 337 5.34 -19.09 13.72
N MET A 338 4.27 -18.81 14.45
CA MET A 338 4.22 -18.89 15.91
C MET A 338 2.80 -19.26 16.36
N ASP A 339 2.67 -20.09 17.39
CA ASP A 339 1.37 -20.54 17.91
C ASP A 339 0.45 -21.14 16.81
N ASN A 340 1.01 -21.97 15.92
CA ASN A 340 0.31 -22.67 14.82
C ASN A 340 -0.36 -21.76 13.78
N SER A 341 0.10 -20.52 13.63
CA SER A 341 -0.32 -19.62 12.56
C SER A 341 0.80 -18.64 12.20
N PHE A 342 0.66 -17.91 11.10
CA PHE A 342 1.54 -16.76 10.86
C PHE A 342 1.02 -15.51 11.58
N ASP A 343 1.95 -14.78 12.16
CA ASP A 343 1.71 -13.42 12.63
C ASP A 343 2.70 -12.44 12.03
N ILE A 344 2.31 -11.18 12.00
CA ILE A 344 3.15 -10.07 11.56
C ILE A 344 3.99 -9.59 12.73
N PHE A 345 5.27 -9.43 12.49
CA PHE A 345 6.25 -8.89 13.41
C PHE A 345 6.95 -7.68 12.81
N LYS A 346 7.50 -6.85 13.69
CA LYS A 346 8.36 -5.72 13.35
C LYS A 346 9.65 -5.81 14.15
N ILE A 347 10.77 -5.46 13.53
CA ILE A 347 12.11 -5.50 14.12
C ILE A 347 12.90 -4.28 13.66
N LYS A 348 13.83 -3.78 14.47
CA LYS A 348 14.79 -2.76 14.02
C LYS A 348 15.75 -3.36 12.99
N LYS A 349 16.29 -2.51 12.11
CA LYS A 349 17.23 -2.93 11.04
C LYS A 349 18.50 -3.63 11.54
N ASP A 350 18.85 -3.45 12.81
CA ASP A 350 20.01 -4.08 13.46
C ASP A 350 19.69 -5.47 14.05
N GLY A 351 18.40 -5.86 14.09
CA GLY A 351 17.92 -7.10 14.70
C GLY A 351 17.39 -6.95 16.13
N SER A 352 17.42 -5.74 16.70
CA SER A 352 16.89 -5.48 18.05
C SER A 352 15.38 -5.15 18.04
N GLN A 353 14.77 -5.11 19.23
CA GLN A 353 13.39 -4.65 19.45
C GLN A 353 12.36 -5.33 18.53
N ILE A 354 12.16 -6.63 18.74
CA ILE A 354 11.14 -7.40 18.05
C ILE A 354 9.78 -7.18 18.72
N TYR A 355 8.78 -6.78 17.93
CA TYR A 355 7.39 -6.62 18.33
C TYR A 355 6.49 -7.56 17.52
N ARG A 356 5.58 -8.27 18.18
CA ARG A 356 4.50 -9.02 17.52
C ARG A 356 3.31 -8.07 17.32
N LEU A 357 2.98 -7.76 16.07
CA LEU A 357 1.93 -6.81 15.71
C LEU A 357 0.54 -7.44 15.60
N THR A 358 0.47 -8.74 15.27
CA THR A 358 -0.79 -9.50 15.24
C THR A 358 -0.74 -10.67 16.19
N LYS A 359 -1.87 -10.95 16.85
CA LYS A 359 -2.08 -12.17 17.65
C LYS A 359 -3.56 -12.51 17.60
N ASN A 360 -3.89 -13.79 17.46
CA ASN A 360 -5.28 -14.28 17.40
C ASN A 360 -6.13 -13.62 16.29
N PHE A 361 -5.52 -13.20 15.18
CA PHE A 361 -6.19 -12.51 14.08
C PHE A 361 -6.21 -13.34 12.77
N GLY A 362 -6.33 -14.66 12.86
CA GLY A 362 -6.13 -15.55 11.71
C GLY A 362 -4.64 -15.73 11.36
N SER A 363 -4.34 -16.30 10.19
CA SER A 363 -2.96 -16.45 9.70
C SER A 363 -2.59 -15.27 8.82
N ASN A 364 -1.59 -14.48 9.23
CA ASN A 364 -1.26 -13.17 8.69
C ASN A 364 0.12 -13.17 8.01
N GLU A 365 0.15 -12.86 6.72
CA GLU A 365 1.30 -13.06 5.85
C GLU A 365 1.61 -11.84 4.98
N GLU A 366 2.82 -11.79 4.46
CA GLU A 366 3.26 -10.89 3.38
C GLU A 366 3.05 -9.38 3.65
N PRO A 367 3.56 -8.86 4.78
CA PRO A 367 3.38 -7.46 5.15
C PRO A 367 4.17 -6.52 4.23
N ILE A 368 3.64 -5.32 4.03
CA ILE A 368 4.31 -4.22 3.34
C ILE A 368 3.91 -2.89 3.96
N PHE A 369 4.87 -2.01 4.19
CA PHE A 369 4.57 -0.65 4.68
C PHE A 369 3.88 0.19 3.61
N SER A 370 3.04 1.12 4.05
CA SER A 370 2.60 2.24 3.22
C SER A 370 3.78 3.16 2.86
N PRO A 371 3.70 3.95 1.77
CA PRO A 371 4.79 4.83 1.35
C PRO A 371 5.23 5.88 2.37
N ASP A 372 4.35 6.29 3.28
CA ASP A 372 4.64 7.21 4.39
C ASP A 372 5.15 6.49 5.65
N GLY A 373 5.01 5.15 5.71
CA GLY A 373 5.44 4.30 6.83
C GLY A 373 4.47 4.24 8.01
N GLU A 374 3.32 4.91 7.94
CA GLU A 374 2.35 4.99 9.04
C GLU A 374 1.46 3.74 9.14
N PHE A 375 1.35 2.97 8.05
CA PHE A 375 0.48 1.80 7.94
C PHE A 375 1.22 0.58 7.38
N ILE A 376 0.62 -0.60 7.56
CA ILE A 376 1.07 -1.86 6.99
C ILE A 376 -0.13 -2.53 6.32
N ALA A 377 0.02 -2.89 5.04
CA ALA A 377 -0.90 -3.81 4.36
C ALA A 377 -0.37 -5.23 4.48
N PHE A 378 -1.25 -6.21 4.68
CA PHE A 378 -0.90 -7.62 4.83
C PHE A 378 -2.04 -8.50 4.36
N SER A 379 -1.73 -9.76 4.05
CA SER A 379 -2.71 -10.78 3.72
C SER A 379 -3.13 -11.53 4.99
N SER A 380 -4.42 -11.81 5.16
CA SER A 380 -4.93 -12.55 6.32
C SER A 380 -5.92 -13.62 5.90
N LEU A 381 -5.63 -14.87 6.26
CA LEU A 381 -6.55 -15.99 6.16
C LEU A 381 -7.29 -16.17 7.49
N LYS A 382 -8.57 -15.80 7.47
CA LYS A 382 -9.46 -15.99 8.62
C LYS A 382 -10.35 -17.20 8.41
N ILE A 383 -10.24 -18.16 9.32
CA ILE A 383 -11.15 -19.31 9.40
C ILE A 383 -12.41 -18.84 10.12
N ARG A 384 -13.57 -18.99 9.48
CA ARG A 384 -14.87 -18.74 10.09
C ARG A 384 -15.66 -20.05 10.10
N ARG A 385 -16.17 -20.46 11.26
CA ARG A 385 -17.01 -21.66 11.37
C ARG A 385 -18.16 -21.60 10.35
N GLY A 386 -18.34 -22.69 9.60
CA GLY A 386 -19.40 -22.81 8.60
C GLY A 386 -19.23 -21.96 7.33
N LYS A 387 -18.06 -21.34 7.08
CA LYS A 387 -17.77 -20.59 5.85
C LYS A 387 -16.43 -20.99 5.26
N THR A 388 -16.33 -20.98 3.93
CA THR A 388 -15.05 -21.11 3.23
C THR A 388 -14.10 -20.02 3.71
N SER A 389 -12.89 -20.41 4.12
CA SER A 389 -11.84 -19.48 4.51
C SER A 389 -11.35 -18.75 3.27
N VAL A 390 -11.34 -17.41 3.30
CA VAL A 390 -10.88 -16.60 2.18
C VAL A 390 -9.78 -15.67 2.67
N GLN A 391 -8.66 -15.70 1.96
CA GLN A 391 -7.52 -14.85 2.26
C GLN A 391 -7.77 -13.46 1.66
N ASN A 392 -7.70 -12.42 2.48
CA ASN A 392 -7.99 -11.04 2.06
C ASN A 392 -6.87 -10.09 2.49
N ILE A 393 -6.76 -8.95 1.82
CA ILE A 393 -5.83 -7.89 2.22
C ILE A 393 -6.47 -7.01 3.30
N TYR A 394 -5.70 -6.75 4.34
CA TYR A 394 -6.03 -5.87 5.46
C TYR A 394 -5.00 -4.74 5.57
N ILE A 395 -5.40 -3.66 6.23
CA ILE A 395 -4.52 -2.58 6.65
C ILE A 395 -4.53 -2.50 8.18
N MET A 396 -3.37 -2.21 8.76
CA MET A 396 -3.19 -1.83 10.16
C MET A 396 -2.29 -0.61 10.28
N ASP A 397 -2.30 0.03 11.43
CA ASP A 397 -1.27 1.00 11.82
C ASP A 397 0.09 0.31 11.93
N SER A 398 1.16 1.07 11.76
CA SER A 398 2.56 0.60 11.87
C SER A 398 2.94 0.06 13.26
N ASP A 399 2.09 0.28 14.27
CA ASP A 399 2.20 -0.24 15.64
C ASP A 399 1.21 -1.38 15.95
N GLY A 400 0.43 -1.86 14.97
CA GLY A 400 -0.39 -3.08 15.07
C GLY A 400 -1.90 -2.85 15.20
N GLY A 401 -2.38 -1.61 15.29
CA GLY A 401 -3.81 -1.31 15.33
C GLY A 401 -4.52 -1.67 14.01
N ILE A 402 -5.28 -2.77 13.99
CA ILE A 402 -6.00 -3.21 12.78
C ILE A 402 -7.08 -2.19 12.37
N ARG A 403 -7.00 -1.71 11.13
CA ARG A 403 -7.99 -0.78 10.54
C ARG A 403 -9.13 -1.50 9.87
N GLY A 404 -8.82 -2.53 9.08
CA GLY A 404 -9.86 -3.30 8.39
C GLY A 404 -9.39 -3.92 7.09
N GLN A 405 -10.35 -4.56 6.42
CA GLN A 405 -10.19 -5.29 5.17
C GLN A 405 -10.39 -4.36 3.97
N ILE A 406 -9.54 -4.46 2.95
CA ILE A 406 -9.64 -3.64 1.72
C ILE A 406 -10.00 -4.45 0.46
N THR A 407 -10.01 -5.78 0.53
CA THR A 407 -10.48 -6.66 -0.57
C THR A 407 -11.62 -7.53 -0.07
N LYS A 408 -12.70 -7.73 -0.83
CA LYS A 408 -13.81 -8.61 -0.42
C LYS A 408 -14.46 -9.28 -1.63
N ASN A 409 -14.80 -10.56 -1.52
CA ASN A 409 -15.49 -11.34 -2.56
C ASN A 409 -14.73 -11.40 -3.89
N ILE A 410 -13.39 -11.39 -3.85
CA ILE A 410 -12.55 -11.40 -5.05
C ILE A 410 -11.46 -12.47 -4.96
N GLY A 411 -11.85 -13.68 -4.55
CA GLY A 411 -10.93 -14.81 -4.37
C GLY A 411 -9.92 -14.60 -3.25
N HIS A 412 -8.93 -15.48 -3.18
CA HIS A 412 -7.78 -15.36 -2.28
C HIS A 412 -6.85 -14.27 -2.77
N CYS A 413 -6.65 -13.24 -1.94
CA CYS A 413 -5.78 -12.10 -2.22
C CYS A 413 -4.48 -12.22 -1.43
N THR A 414 -3.35 -12.19 -2.14
CA THR A 414 -2.00 -12.41 -1.59
C THR A 414 -1.00 -11.41 -2.15
N THR A 415 0.17 -11.32 -1.54
CA THR A 415 1.33 -10.50 -1.91
C THR A 415 1.00 -9.02 -2.12
N PRO A 416 0.40 -8.32 -1.15
CA PRO A 416 0.12 -6.90 -1.30
C PRO A 416 1.42 -6.11 -1.52
N ARG A 417 1.38 -5.12 -2.41
CA ARG A 417 2.45 -4.16 -2.70
C ARG A 417 1.84 -2.77 -2.74
N TRP A 418 2.19 -1.98 -1.75
CA TRP A 418 1.73 -0.59 -1.64
C TRP A 418 2.64 0.31 -2.48
N TYR A 419 2.04 1.19 -3.29
CA TYR A 419 2.80 2.14 -4.09
C TYR A 419 2.05 3.47 -4.26
N ASN A 420 2.81 4.52 -4.56
CA ASN A 420 2.28 5.78 -5.04
C ASN A 420 2.28 5.76 -6.57
N PRO A 421 1.12 5.90 -7.23
CA PRO A 421 1.10 6.18 -8.67
C PRO A 421 1.86 7.47 -8.98
N PRO A 422 2.42 7.61 -10.19
CA PRO A 422 3.07 8.85 -10.61
C PRO A 422 2.11 10.03 -10.47
N LYS A 423 2.62 11.18 -10.00
CA LYS A 423 1.85 12.42 -9.99
C LYS A 423 1.43 12.76 -11.43
N THR A 424 0.11 12.87 -11.65
CA THR A 424 -0.51 13.28 -12.91
C THR A 424 -0.73 14.78 -12.97
#